data_AF-A0A2D6NVL8-F1
#
_entry.id   AF-A0A2D6NVL8-F1
#
_cell.length_a   1.000
_cell.length_b   1.000
_cell.length_c   1.000
_cell.angle_alpha   90.00
_cell.angle_beta   90.00
_cell.angle_gamma   90.00
#
_symmetry.space_group_name_H-M   'P 1'
#
loop_
_entity.id
_entity.type
_entity.pdbx_description
1 polymer ?
#
loop_
_entity_poly.entity_id
_entity_poly.type
_entity_poly.pdbx_seq_one_letter_code
_entity_poly.pdbx_strand_id
1 'polypeptide(L)' 'MTKNLNFSQALEKFKVGGKVARDGWNGKNQYLEIQNPDDYSKMGLPYIYIKTVDNKLVPWIASQSDLLSDDWFYVE' A
#
# COMPACT_ATOMS: atom_id res chain seq x y z
N MET A 1 8.34 9.59 -10.73
CA MET A 1 7.23 8.71 -10.33
C MET A 1 6.37 8.42 -11.53
N THR A 2 6.17 7.15 -11.87
CA THR A 2 5.16 6.75 -12.85
C THR A 2 3.79 6.96 -12.22
N LYS A 3 3.06 7.98 -12.66
CA LYS A 3 1.66 8.19 -12.32
C LYS A 3 0.77 7.44 -13.33
N ASN A 4 -0.48 7.17 -12.94
CA ASN A 4 -1.50 6.47 -13.75
C ASN A 4 -1.43 4.93 -13.73
N LEU A 5 -1.02 4.31 -12.62
CA LEU A 5 -1.09 2.86 -12.48
C LEU A 5 -2.48 2.42 -12.01
N ASN A 6 -2.93 1.25 -12.47
CA ASN A 6 -4.13 0.62 -11.94
C ASN A 6 -3.85 -0.25 -10.70
N PHE A 7 -4.90 -0.70 -10.03
CA PHE A 7 -4.77 -1.53 -8.83
C PHE A 7 -4.01 -2.84 -9.07
N SER A 8 -4.16 -3.48 -10.24
CA SER A 8 -3.43 -4.72 -10.56
C SER A 8 -1.92 -4.50 -10.62
N GLN A 9 -1.47 -3.38 -11.19
CA GLN A 9 -0.05 -3.01 -11.21
C GLN A 9 0.47 -2.68 -9.80
N ALA A 10 -0.33 -2.00 -8.99
CA ALA A 10 -0.01 -1.80 -7.57
C ALA A 10 0.13 -3.13 -6.81
N LEU A 11 -0.75 -4.11 -7.09
CA LEU A 11 -0.69 -5.44 -6.49
C LEU A 11 0.57 -6.21 -6.87
N GLU A 12 1.01 -6.15 -8.13
CA GLU A 12 2.29 -6.74 -8.54
C GLU A 12 3.47 -6.13 -7.77
N LYS A 13 3.42 -4.82 -7.47
CA LYS A 13 4.43 -4.17 -6.65
C LYS A 13 4.44 -4.68 -5.21
N PHE A 14 3.28 -4.93 -4.60
CA PHE A 14 3.21 -5.54 -3.26
C PHE A 14 3.84 -6.93 -3.22
N LYS A 15 3.61 -7.77 -4.23
CA LYS A 15 4.15 -9.14 -4.29
C LYS A 15 5.69 -9.19 -4.23
N VAL A 16 6.35 -8.12 -4.66
CA VAL A 16 7.82 -7.99 -4.61
C VAL A 16 8.31 -7.12 -3.45
N GLY A 17 7.47 -6.86 -2.45
CA GLY A 17 7.82 -6.07 -1.26
C GLY A 17 7.93 -4.57 -1.50
N GLY A 18 7.40 -4.08 -2.63
CA GLY A 18 7.44 -2.66 -2.97
C GLY A 18 6.32 -1.84 -2.32
N LYS A 19 6.53 -0.53 -2.28
CA LYS A 19 5.57 0.45 -1.76
C LYS A 19 4.79 1.12 -2.88
N VAL A 20 3.51 1.39 -2.64
CA VAL A 20 2.68 2.20 -3.55
C VAL A 20 1.84 3.21 -2.79
N ALA A 21 1.38 4.25 -3.47
CA ALA A 21 0.47 5.24 -2.94
C ALA A 21 -0.52 5.71 -4.01
N ARG A 22 -1.55 6.43 -3.58
CA ARG A 22 -2.55 7.05 -4.46
C ARG A 22 -2.42 8.56 -4.45
N ASP A 23 -2.58 9.19 -5.61
CA ASP A 23 -2.54 10.67 -5.73
C ASP A 23 -3.76 11.32 -5.07
N GLY A 24 -4.90 10.63 -5.06
CA GLY A 24 -6.16 11.08 -4.47
C GLY A 24 -6.29 10.90 -2.94
N TRP A 25 -5.25 10.42 -2.24
CA TRP A 25 -5.28 10.34 -0.78
C TRP A 25 -5.04 11.69 -0.11
N ASN A 26 -5.72 11.92 1.01
CA ASN A 26 -5.77 13.21 1.72
C ASN A 26 -4.48 13.62 2.46
N GLY A 27 -3.35 12.96 2.20
CA GLY A 27 -2.14 13.14 3.02
C GLY A 27 -0.83 12.85 2.30
N LYS A 28 0.18 13.69 2.55
CA LYS A 28 1.55 13.44 2.09
C LYS A 28 2.15 12.25 2.84
N ASN A 29 3.05 11.52 2.18
CA ASN A 29 3.83 10.41 2.75
C ASN A 29 3.00 9.20 3.23
N GLN A 30 1.73 9.09 2.82
CA GLN A 30 0.98 7.84 2.96
C GLN A 30 1.43 6.83 1.90
N TYR A 31 1.59 5.57 2.29
CA TYR A 31 1.86 4.48 1.36
C TYR A 31 1.33 3.16 1.90
N LEU A 32 1.13 2.21 0.99
CA LEU A 32 0.86 0.80 1.28
C LEU A 32 2.11 -0.03 1.05
N GLU A 33 2.27 -1.06 1.87
CA GLU A 33 3.33 -2.05 1.78
C GLU A 33 2.81 -3.38 2.33
N ILE A 34 3.40 -4.49 1.87
CA ILE A 34 3.16 -5.80 2.47
C ILE A 34 4.03 -5.97 3.70
N GLN A 35 3.43 -6.37 4.81
CA GLN A 35 4.16 -6.92 5.95
C GLN A 35 4.23 -8.43 5.75
N ASN A 36 5.44 -8.99 5.77
CA ASN A 36 5.66 -10.43 5.85
C ASN A 36 6.08 -10.76 7.30
N PRO A 37 5.47 -11.77 7.93
CA PRO A 37 5.75 -12.10 9.31
C PRO A 37 7.17 -12.64 9.48
N ASP A 38 7.76 -12.29 10.62
CA ASP A 38 9.04 -12.77 11.15
C ASP A 38 8.88 -13.22 12.60
N ASP A 39 9.98 -13.63 13.25
CA ASP A 39 9.98 -14.13 14.64
C ASP A 39 9.49 -13.09 15.67
N TYR A 40 9.42 -11.81 15.30
CA TYR A 40 8.99 -10.71 16.17
C TYR A 40 7.59 -10.18 15.82
N SER A 41 6.95 -10.76 14.81
CA SER A 41 5.66 -10.31 14.29
C SER A 41 4.50 -10.77 15.16
N LYS A 42 3.51 -9.88 15.36
CA LYS A 42 2.26 -10.23 16.06
C LYS A 42 1.33 -11.08 15.20
N MET A 43 1.32 -10.86 13.89
CA MET A 43 0.47 -11.60 12.93
C MET A 43 1.28 -12.74 12.32
N GLY A 44 0.63 -13.88 12.08
CA GLY A 44 1.29 -15.09 11.52
C GLY A 44 1.19 -15.25 10.00
N LEU A 45 0.52 -14.33 9.29
CA LEU A 45 0.34 -14.37 7.83
C LEU A 45 0.62 -12.98 7.22
N PRO A 46 1.09 -12.90 5.96
CA PRO A 46 1.29 -11.62 5.30
C PRO A 46 0.01 -10.80 5.18
N TYR A 47 0.14 -9.48 5.31
CA TYR A 47 -0.97 -8.54 5.15
C TYR A 47 -0.49 -7.21 4.59
N ILE A 48 -1.36 -6.48 3.91
CA ILE A 48 -1.07 -5.12 3.46
C ILE A 48 -1.40 -4.16 4.61
N TYR A 49 -0.52 -3.21 4.86
CA TYR A 49 -0.75 -2.13 5.81
C TYR A 49 -0.58 -0.78 5.13
N ILE A 50 -1.25 0.23 5.67
CA ILE A 50 -1.03 1.63 5.32
C ILE A 50 -0.18 2.30 6.38
N LYS A 51 0.82 3.06 5.94
CA LYS A 51 1.45 4.09 6.77
C LYS A 51 0.59 5.35 6.70
N THR A 52 0.00 5.74 7.82
CA THR A 52 -0.83 6.95 7.90
C THR A 52 0.03 8.22 7.89
N VAL A 53 -0.60 9.38 7.70
CA VAL A 53 0.04 10.70 7.84
C VAL A 53 0.72 10.90 9.19
N ASP A 54 0.20 10.26 10.24
CA ASP A 54 0.73 10.33 11.60
C ASP A 54 1.80 9.25 11.88
N ASN A 55 2.38 8.66 10.82
CA ASN A 55 3.37 7.60 10.87
C ASN A 55 2.93 6.36 11.66
N LYS A 56 1.63 6.07 11.69
CA LYS A 56 1.11 4.81 12.26
C LYS A 56 1.00 3.75 11.16
N LEU A 57 1.29 2.50 11.51
CA LEU A 57 1.10 1.36 10.61
C LEU A 57 -0.20 0.66 11.00
N VAL A 58 -1.13 0.59 10.06
CA VAL A 58 -2.47 0.04 10.31
C VAL A 58 -2.81 -0.95 9.20
N PRO A 59 -3.36 -2.14 9.51
CA PRO A 59 -3.85 -3.05 8.49
C PRO A 59 -4.80 -2.34 7.52
N TRP A 60 -4.64 -2.61 6.23
CA TRP A 60 -5.39 -1.95 5.18
C TRP A 60 -6.21 -2.95 4.39
N ILE A 61 -7.42 -2.55 4.03
CA ILE A 61 -8.35 -3.31 3.20
C ILE A 61 -8.68 -2.43 2.00
N ALA A 62 -8.56 -2.98 0.80
CA ALA A 62 -8.93 -2.29 -0.41
C ALA A 62 -10.44 -2.01 -0.43
N SER A 63 -10.80 -0.73 -0.51
CA SER A 63 -12.18 -0.33 -0.80
C SER A 63 -12.49 -0.51 -2.29
N GLN A 64 -13.78 -0.46 -2.65
CA GLN A 64 -14.17 -0.45 -4.07
C GLN A 64 -13.53 0.72 -4.83
N SER A 65 -13.43 1.89 -4.19
CA SER A 65 -12.74 3.04 -4.78
C SER A 65 -11.27 2.74 -5.04
N ASP A 66 -10.58 2.05 -4.13
CA ASP A 66 -9.17 1.68 -4.33
C ASP A 66 -8.99 0.71 -5.51
N LEU A 67 -9.85 -0.31 -5.59
CA LEU A 67 -9.82 -1.31 -6.65
C LEU A 67 -10.08 -0.72 -8.05
N LEU A 68 -10.95 0.29 -8.13
CA LEU A 68 -11.37 0.93 -9.38
C LEU A 68 -10.54 2.16 -9.77
N SER A 69 -9.49 2.48 -9.01
CA SER A 69 -8.69 3.66 -9.26
C SER A 69 -7.48 3.40 -10.15
N ASP A 70 -7.15 4.42 -10.94
CA ASP A 70 -5.98 4.46 -11.82
C ASP A 70 -4.95 5.51 -11.37
N ASP A 71 -5.08 6.08 -10.17
CA ASP A 71 -4.20 7.13 -9.64
C ASP A 71 -3.05 6.58 -8.77
N TRP A 72 -2.71 5.30 -8.95
CA TRP A 72 -1.62 4.66 -8.20
C TRP A 72 -0.24 5.06 -8.74
N PHE A 73 0.75 5.07 -7.85
CA PHE A 73 2.15 5.27 -8.20
C PHE A 73 3.08 4.52 -7.23
N TYR A 74 4.28 4.16 -7.71
CA TYR A 74 5.31 3.52 -6.89
C TYR A 74 6.03 4.54 -6.00
N VAL A 75 6.34 4.13 -4.78
CA VAL A 75 7.12 4.90 -3.80
C VAL A 75 8.50 4.26 -3.65
N GLU A 76 9.54 5.09 -3.60
CA GLU A 76 10.94 4.68 -3.33
C GLU A 76 11.21 4.54 -1.82
#